data_AF-A0A7H9E8G9-F1
#
_entry.id   AF-A0A7H9E8G9-F1
#
_cell.length_a   1.000
_cell.length_b   1.000
_cell.length_c   1.000
_cell.angle_alpha   90.00
_cell.angle_beta   90.00
_cell.angle_gamma   90.00
#
_symmetry.space_group_name_H-M   'P 1'
#
loop_
_entity.id
_entity.type
_entity.pdbx_description
1 polymer ?
#
loop_
_entity_poly.entity_id
_entity_poly.type
_entity_poly.pdbx_seq_one_letter_code
_entity_poly.pdbx_strand_id
1 'polypeptide(L)'
;MSVDIYNEKLEPYDDGKRHKFSGTFDRLNDRLAIFKDLRIAGVGGNPIVKQLALHYLKTFKDLDLKRGDVVEFEGMVEKDSNNGFTIERPTQAEKIRSAAADDAKVDVVGDDWNWFEN
;
A
#
# COMPACT_ATOMS: atom_id res chain seq x y z
N MET A 1 -15.72 -13.17 -6.49
CA MET A 1 -15.48 -12.60 -5.15
C MET A 1 -15.43 -11.09 -5.31
N SER A 2 -16.55 -10.42 -5.00
CA SER A 2 -16.60 -8.96 -4.97
C SER A 2 -15.68 -8.51 -3.84
N VAL A 3 -14.72 -7.65 -4.15
CA VAL A 3 -13.97 -6.96 -3.10
C VAL A 3 -14.95 -5.92 -2.57
N ASP A 4 -15.63 -6.22 -1.46
CA ASP A 4 -16.51 -5.28 -0.76
C ASP A 4 -15.65 -4.17 -0.15
N ILE A 5 -15.26 -3.20 -0.98
CA ILE A 5 -14.57 -1.98 -0.58
C ILE A 5 -15.65 -0.95 -0.23
N TYR A 6 -16.38 -1.15 0.87
CA TYR A 6 -17.24 -0.11 1.42
C TYR A 6 -16.36 0.96 2.08
N ASN A 7 -16.07 2.00 1.31
CA ASN A 7 -15.19 3.12 1.65
C ASN A 7 -15.98 4.32 2.23
N GLU A 8 -16.99 4.12 3.06
CA GLU A 8 -17.73 5.24 3.68
C GLU A 8 -16.79 6.20 4.43
N LYS A 9 -15.65 5.71 4.91
CA LYS A 9 -14.60 6.52 5.54
C LYS A 9 -13.80 7.42 4.58
N LEU A 10 -13.99 7.28 3.27
CA LEU A 10 -13.45 8.21 2.27
C LEU A 10 -14.40 9.38 2.00
N GLU A 11 -15.68 9.30 2.39
CA GLU A 11 -16.69 10.36 2.19
C GLU A 11 -16.20 11.77 2.58
N PRO A 12 -15.50 11.96 3.72
CA PRO A 12 -15.04 13.30 4.11
C PRO A 12 -14.00 13.93 3.15
N TYR A 13 -13.44 13.12 2.25
CA TYR A 13 -12.41 13.53 1.28
C TYR A 13 -12.96 13.67 -0.15
N ASP A 14 -14.26 13.43 -0.37
CA ASP A 14 -14.97 13.78 -1.60
C ASP A 14 -15.31 15.29 -1.60
N ASP A 15 -14.27 16.12 -1.53
CA ASP A 15 -14.36 17.59 -1.44
C ASP A 15 -13.92 18.29 -2.73
N GLY A 16 -13.74 17.52 -3.81
CA GLY A 16 -13.23 17.99 -5.10
C GLY A 16 -11.75 18.38 -5.10
N LYS A 17 -10.99 18.02 -4.06
CA LYS A 17 -9.55 18.27 -3.97
C LYS A 17 -8.75 16.98 -4.03
N ARG A 18 -7.50 17.12 -4.47
CA ARG A 18 -6.52 16.03 -4.41
C ARG A 18 -5.95 15.96 -2.99
N HIS A 19 -5.98 14.77 -2.42
CA HIS A 19 -5.40 14.47 -1.12
C HIS A 19 -4.22 13.52 -1.30
N LYS A 20 -3.23 13.61 -0.41
CA LYS A 20 -2.15 12.62 -0.32
C LYS A 20 -2.58 11.49 0.60
N PHE A 21 -2.55 10.27 0.09
CA PHE A 21 -2.82 9.06 0.82
C PHE A 21 -1.53 8.28 1.03
N SER A 22 -1.45 7.55 2.13
CA SER A 22 -0.38 6.60 2.43
C SER A 22 -0.98 5.22 2.61
N GLY A 23 -0.43 4.22 1.94
CA GLY A 23 -0.91 2.83 2.02
C GLY A 23 0.22 1.82 1.95
N THR A 24 0.03 0.67 2.58
CA THR A 24 0.98 -0.45 2.53
C THR A 24 0.63 -1.36 1.36
N PHE A 25 1.52 -1.52 0.40
CA PHE A 25 1.31 -2.42 -0.72
C PHE A 25 1.30 -3.88 -0.25
N ASP A 26 0.25 -4.63 -0.61
CA ASP A 26 0.09 -6.03 -0.22
C ASP A 26 0.39 -6.98 -1.38
N ARG A 27 -0.27 -6.77 -2.53
CA ARG A 27 -0.12 -7.64 -3.71
C ARG A 27 -0.68 -7.00 -4.97
N LEU A 28 -0.29 -7.55 -6.11
CA LEU A 28 -0.98 -7.34 -7.38
C LEU A 28 -2.07 -8.38 -7.57
N ASN A 29 -3.21 -7.93 -8.11
CA ASN A 29 -4.29 -8.77 -8.58
C ASN A 29 -4.66 -8.31 -10.00
N ASP A 30 -4.19 -9.03 -11.01
CA ASP A 30 -4.28 -8.66 -12.43
C ASP A 30 -3.72 -7.25 -12.73
N ARG A 31 -4.61 -6.26 -12.88
CA ARG A 31 -4.29 -4.85 -13.19
C ARG A 31 -4.52 -3.93 -11.99
N LEU A 32 -4.79 -4.49 -10.81
CA LEU A 32 -5.06 -3.76 -9.59
C LEU A 32 -3.94 -4.00 -8.58
N ALA A 33 -3.38 -2.93 -8.03
CA ALA A 33 -2.56 -2.99 -6.84
C ALA A 33 -3.46 -2.91 -5.61
N ILE A 34 -3.28 -3.88 -4.71
CA ILE A 34 -4.01 -3.96 -3.45
C ILE A 34 -3.14 -3.31 -2.38
N PHE A 35 -3.66 -2.27 -1.76
CA PHE A 35 -3.07 -1.57 -0.64
C PHE A 35 -3.86 -1.85 0.64
N LYS A 36 -3.17 -1.87 1.77
CA LYS A 36 -3.72 -2.05 3.12
C LYS A 36 -3.41 -0.84 3.99
N ASP A 37 -4.22 -0.67 5.03
CA ASP A 37 -4.04 0.35 6.06
C ASP A 37 -3.85 1.76 5.49
N LEU A 38 -4.76 2.14 4.60
CA LEU A 38 -4.76 3.46 3.96
C LEU A 38 -5.00 4.55 5.00
N ARG A 39 -4.21 5.62 4.92
CA ARG A 39 -4.25 6.81 5.79
C ARG A 39 -4.14 8.07 4.93
N ILE A 40 -4.49 9.22 5.50
CA ILE A 40 -4.08 10.51 4.94
C ILE A 40 -2.61 10.74 5.30
N ALA A 41 -1.78 11.04 4.30
CA ALA A 41 -0.37 11.33 4.50
C ALA A 41 -0.20 12.52 5.45
N GLY A 42 0.75 12.42 6.37
CA GLY A 42 1.01 13.45 7.39
C GLY A 42 -0.03 13.55 8.52
N VAL A 43 -1.21 12.93 8.38
CA VAL A 43 -2.20 12.83 9.46
C VAL A 43 -1.96 11.49 10.16
N GLY A 44 -1.14 11.51 11.21
CA GLY A 44 -0.94 10.33 12.05
C GLY A 44 -2.29 9.82 12.59
N GLY A 45 -2.48 8.50 12.62
CA GLY A 45 -3.73 7.94 13.13
C GLY A 45 -4.07 6.54 12.63
N ASN A 46 -5.28 6.12 12.98
CA ASN A 46 -5.85 4.85 12.54
C ASN A 46 -6.12 4.87 11.02
N PRO A 47 -5.98 3.72 10.34
CA PRO A 47 -6.30 3.63 8.92
C PRO A 47 -7.76 3.99 8.67
N ILE A 48 -7.97 4.85 7.67
CA ILE A 48 -9.30 5.25 7.19
C ILE A 48 -9.90 4.15 6.30
N VAL A 49 -9.08 3.40 5.58
CA VAL A 49 -9.53 2.24 4.80
C VAL A 49 -8.61 1.05 5.08
N LYS A 50 -9.20 -0.10 5.44
CA LYS A 50 -8.42 -1.31 5.73
C LYS A 50 -7.75 -1.88 4.50
N GLN A 51 -8.45 -1.86 3.37
CA GLN A 51 -7.94 -2.37 2.10
C GLN A 51 -8.55 -1.61 0.93
N LEU A 52 -7.72 -1.18 -0.02
CA LEU A 52 -8.13 -0.48 -1.23
C LEU A 52 -7.46 -1.12 -2.45
N ALA A 53 -8.23 -1.29 -3.53
CA ALA A 53 -7.69 -1.69 -4.81
C ALA A 53 -7.57 -0.44 -5.71
N LEU A 54 -6.38 -0.20 -6.24
CA LEU A 54 -6.10 0.88 -7.18
C LEU A 54 -5.62 0.32 -8.50
N HIS A 55 -5.90 1.01 -9.59
CA HIS A 55 -5.34 0.64 -10.88
C HIS A 55 -3.81 0.67 -10.83
N TYR A 56 -3.17 -0.41 -11.29
CA TYR A 56 -1.71 -0.52 -11.33
C TYR A 56 -1.15 0.23 -12.54
N LEU A 57 -1.06 1.55 -12.37
CA LEU A 57 -0.59 2.50 -13.36
C LEU A 57 0.93 2.50 -13.48
N LYS A 58 1.43 3.14 -14.53
CA LYS A 58 2.87 3.33 -14.77
C LYS A 58 3.58 3.91 -13.53
N THR A 59 2.94 4.87 -12.86
CA THR A 59 3.44 5.51 -11.64
C THR A 59 3.77 4.52 -10.52
N PHE A 60 2.98 3.45 -10.35
CA PHE A 60 3.28 2.40 -9.37
C PHE A 60 4.28 1.37 -9.88
N LYS A 61 4.27 1.09 -11.20
CA LYS A 61 5.22 0.16 -11.84
C LYS A 61 6.66 0.66 -11.73
N ASP A 62 6.85 1.96 -11.90
CA ASP A 62 8.17 2.60 -11.84
C ASP A 62 8.78 2.54 -10.42
N LEU A 63 7.99 2.24 -9.38
CA LEU A 63 8.45 2.16 -7.99
C LEU A 63 8.96 0.77 -7.56
N ASP A 64 8.87 -0.26 -8.42
CA ASP A 64 9.24 -1.66 -8.08
C ASP A 64 8.70 -2.10 -6.71
N LEU A 65 7.37 -2.07 -6.55
CA LEU A 65 6.71 -2.29 -5.25
C LEU A 65 6.82 -3.76 -4.80
N LYS A 66 7.26 -3.94 -3.56
CA LYS A 66 7.32 -5.22 -2.85
C LYS A 66 6.28 -5.23 -1.73
N ARG A 67 5.77 -6.42 -1.43
CA ARG A 67 4.81 -6.60 -0.33
C ARG A 67 5.38 -6.03 0.97
N GLY A 68 4.63 -5.14 1.60
CA GLY A 68 5.06 -4.42 2.80
C GLY A 68 5.62 -3.01 2.54
N ASP A 69 5.88 -2.63 1.28
CA ASP A 69 6.28 -1.27 0.95
C ASP A 69 5.17 -0.28 1.31
N VAL A 70 5.52 0.84 1.93
CA VAL A 70 4.60 1.95 2.16
C VAL A 70 4.79 2.98 1.06
N VAL A 71 3.69 3.28 0.39
CA VAL A 71 3.64 4.19 -0.76
C VAL A 71 2.73 5.35 -0.40
N GLU A 72 3.20 6.56 -0.66
CA GLU A 72 2.35 7.74 -0.69
C GLU A 72 1.96 8.06 -2.13
N PHE A 73 0.70 8.43 -2.33
CA PHE A 73 0.20 8.79 -3.65
C PHE A 73 -0.89 9.86 -3.54
N GLU A 74 -0.99 10.68 -4.57
CA GLU A 74 -2.01 11.73 -4.65
C GLU A 74 -3.21 11.26 -5.47
N GLY A 75 -4.42 11.50 -4.96
CA GLY A 75 -5.66 11.30 -5.71
C GLY A 75 -6.82 12.11 -5.12
N MET A 76 -7.84 12.38 -5.92
CA MET A 76 -9.15 12.85 -5.50
C MET A 76 -10.05 11.65 -5.17
N VAL A 77 -10.86 11.78 -4.13
CA VAL A 77 -11.92 10.81 -3.85
C VAL A 77 -13.12 11.15 -4.73
N GLU A 78 -13.73 10.13 -5.32
CA GLU A 78 -14.95 10.27 -6.11
C GLU A 78 -15.98 9.23 -5.67
N LYS A 79 -17.25 9.62 -5.72
CA LYS A 79 -18.36 8.69 -5.49
C LYS A 79 -18.51 7.73 -6.67
N ASP A 80 -18.50 6.42 -6.39
CA ASP A 80 -18.76 5.36 -7.37
C ASP A 80 -20.27 5.21 -7.60
N SER A 81 -20.64 4.72 -8.79
CA SER A 81 -22.00 4.32 -9.17
C SER A 81 -22.69 3.38 -8.17
N ASN A 82 -21.92 2.62 -7.39
CA ASN A 82 -22.43 1.71 -6.35
C ASN A 82 -22.64 2.37 -4.97
N ASN A 83 -22.69 3.72 -4.92
CA ASN A 83 -22.82 4.49 -3.68
C ASN A 83 -21.64 4.27 -2.69
N GLY A 84 -20.52 3.77 -3.18
CA GLY A 84 -19.22 3.74 -2.47
C GLY A 84 -18.34 4.91 -2.86
N PHE A 85 -17.14 4.97 -2.31
CA PHE A 85 -16.13 5.97 -2.65
C PHE A 85 -14.89 5.28 -3.20
N THR A 86 -14.32 5.84 -4.25
CA THR A 86 -13.07 5.38 -4.86
C THR A 86 -12.06 6.51 -4.90
N ILE A 87 -10.81 6.20 -5.20
CA ILE A 87 -9.78 7.20 -5.45
C ILE A 87 -9.53 7.19 -6.96
N GLU A 88 -9.52 8.37 -7.57
CA GLU A 88 -9.17 8.53 -8.98
C GLU A 88 -7.77 7.95 -9.27
N ARG A 89 -7.43 7.89 -10.56
CA ARG A 89 -6.10 7.44 -11.00
C ARG A 89 -4.99 8.33 -10.39
N PRO A 90 -4.08 7.76 -9.59
CA PRO A 90 -3.02 8.56 -9.00
C PRO A 90 -2.09 9.13 -10.07
N THR A 91 -1.86 10.44 -10.00
CA THR A 91 -0.95 11.18 -10.90
C THR A 91 0.50 11.09 -10.45
N GLN A 92 0.70 10.97 -9.14
CA GLN A 92 2.02 10.88 -8.51
C GLN A 92 1.98 9.81 -7.41
N ALA A 93 3.08 9.08 -7.27
CA ALA A 93 3.30 8.14 -6.20
C ALA A 93 4.79 8.09 -5.85
N GLU A 94 5.10 7.93 -4.58
CA GLU A 94 6.44 7.81 -4.04
C GLU A 94 6.49 6.68 -3.01
N LYS A 95 7.55 5.87 -3.05
CA LYS A 95 7.82 4.89 -2.01
C LYS A 95 8.51 5.58 -0.85
N ILE A 96 7.76 5.81 0.24
CA ILE A 96 8.27 6.51 1.43
C ILE A 96 8.95 5.57 2.43
N ARG A 97 8.63 4.27 2.35
CA ARG A 97 9.26 3.25 3.20
C ARG A 97 9.28 1.92 2.45
N SER A 98 10.45 1.32 2.35
CA SER A 98 10.55 -0.06 1.89
C SER A 98 9.99 -1.01 2.93
N ALA A 99 9.44 -2.14 2.48
CA ALA A 99 9.22 -3.29 3.33
C ALA A 99 10.48 -3.53 4.17
N ALA A 100 10.30 -3.95 5.43
CA ALA A 100 11.44 -4.52 6.13
C ALA A 100 12.06 -5.55 5.19
N ALA A 101 13.39 -5.55 5.08
CA ALA A 101 14.05 -6.68 4.45
C ALA A 101 13.40 -7.91 5.07
N ASP A 102 12.96 -8.87 4.23
CA ASP A 102 12.71 -10.21 4.72
C ASP A 102 14.04 -10.55 5.36
N ASP A 103 14.13 -10.38 6.68
CA ASP A 103 15.28 -10.74 7.48
C ASP A 103 15.34 -12.22 7.16
N ALA A 104 16.19 -12.54 6.18
CA ALA A 104 16.41 -13.88 5.74
C ALA A 104 16.59 -14.59 7.06
N LYS A 105 15.63 -15.45 7.41
CA LYS A 105 15.84 -16.41 8.46
C LYS A 105 17.18 -16.99 8.07
N VAL A 106 18.22 -16.59 8.79
CA VAL A 106 19.49 -17.26 8.72
C VAL A 106 19.10 -18.61 9.27
N ASP A 107 18.70 -19.48 8.36
CA ASP A 107 18.60 -20.89 8.58
C ASP A 107 20.02 -21.21 9.02
N VAL A 108 20.22 -21.32 10.33
CA VAL A 108 21.43 -21.86 10.90
C VAL A 108 21.38 -23.35 10.55
N VAL A 109 21.56 -23.64 9.26
CA VAL A 109 21.94 -24.96 8.76
C VAL A 109 23.41 -25.05 9.12
N GLY A 110 23.67 -25.94 10.06
CA GLY A 110 24.89 -25.93 10.86
C GLY A 110 26.18 -26.00 10.06
N ASP A 111 27.20 -25.37 10.64
CA ASP A 111 28.55 -25.89 10.64
C ASP A 111 28.95 -26.02 12.12
N ASP A 112 28.72 -27.23 12.65
CA ASP A 112 29.72 -27.84 13.53
C ASP A 112 31.08 -27.75 12.80
N TRP A 113 32.18 -27.67 13.55
CA TRP A 113 33.58 -27.54 13.07
C TRP A 113 34.14 -26.12 12.88
N ASN A 114 34.63 -25.54 13.98
CA ASN A 114 36.04 -25.16 13.97
C ASN A 114 36.67 -25.30 15.37
N TRP A 115 37.43 -26.39 15.52
CA TRP A 115 38.50 -26.57 16.50
C TRP A 115 39.45 -25.37 16.37
N PHE A 116 39.55 -24.54 17.41
CA PHE A 116 40.74 -23.75 17.63
C PHE A 116 41.28 -24.06 19.02
N GLU A 117 42.57 -24.43 18.98
CA GLU A 117 43.46 -24.78 20.07
C GLU A 117 43.41 -23.80 21.24
N ASN A 118 43.41 -24.36 22.46
CA ASN A 118 44.36 -23.98 23.49
C ASN A 118 44.62 -25.13 24.47
#